data_AF-A0A524GLW8-F1
#
_entry.id   AF-A0A524GLW8-F1
#
_cell.length_a   1.000
_cell.length_b   1.000
_cell.length_c   1.000
_cell.angle_alpha   90.00
_cell.angle_beta   90.00
_cell.angle_gamma   90.00
#
_symmetry.space_group_name_H-M   'P 1'
#
loop_
_entity.id
_entity.type
_entity.pdbx_description
1 polymer ?
#
loop_
_entity_poly.entity_id
_entity_poly.type
_entity_poly.pdbx_seq_one_letter_code
_entity_poly.pdbx_strand_id
1 'polypeptide(L)'
;MTDIFMYSHDTDKAIKALTDARDSWVQRPTISLMIDNYLAWLYRETGQQAMAEQALQSARKNARSISDKGTTSLMQLMMLAAIEGDTEATRRFGDLTIAAMPNDAWRSTEYLHRTGAIYVLAGLMDEAFSTLESIPYDQSYDNLLRLDLDPFLNGLRNDPRFEKLRNKARAQVDAALAATTK
;
A
#
# COMPACT_ATOMS: atom_id res chain seq x y z
N MET A 1 -6.50 11.96 3.98
CA MET A 1 -5.79 13.17 3.49
C MET A 1 -4.41 12.83 2.95
N THR A 2 -3.63 11.94 3.58
CA THR A 2 -2.29 11.56 3.10
C THR A 2 -2.28 10.92 1.72
N ASP A 3 -3.22 10.00 1.44
CA ASP A 3 -3.32 9.32 0.14
C ASP A 3 -3.48 10.32 -1.02
N ILE A 4 -4.15 11.46 -0.81
CA ILE A 4 -4.35 12.50 -1.84
C ILE A 4 -3.00 13.13 -2.24
N PHE A 5 -2.13 13.45 -1.27
CA PHE A 5 -0.83 14.04 -1.56
C PHE A 5 0.15 13.03 -2.17
N MET A 6 0.04 11.76 -1.77
CA MET A 6 0.82 10.68 -2.38
C MET A 6 0.38 10.41 -3.83
N TYR A 7 -0.92 10.41 -4.11
CA TYR A 7 -1.47 10.25 -5.46
C TYR A 7 -1.27 11.49 -6.35
N SER A 8 -1.07 12.67 -5.76
CA SER A 8 -0.71 13.88 -6.52
C SER A 8 0.80 14.06 -6.70
N HIS A 9 1.61 13.09 -6.26
CA HIS A 9 3.08 13.15 -6.25
C HIS A 9 3.67 14.40 -5.59
N ASP A 10 2.92 15.02 -4.66
CA ASP A 10 3.38 16.20 -3.90
C ASP A 10 4.04 15.72 -2.61
N THR A 11 5.29 15.24 -2.76
CA THR A 11 6.05 14.59 -1.69
C THR A 11 6.24 15.49 -0.48
N ASP A 12 6.48 16.79 -0.69
CA ASP A 12 6.69 17.75 0.40
C ASP A 12 5.42 17.92 1.23
N LYS A 13 4.24 18.06 0.59
CA LYS A 13 2.97 18.11 1.31
C LYS A 13 2.63 16.79 1.98
N ALA A 14 2.97 15.64 1.36
CA ALA A 14 2.77 14.33 1.97
C ALA A 14 3.60 14.17 3.25
N ILE A 15 4.90 14.51 3.20
CA ILE A 15 5.80 14.49 4.37
C ILE A 15 5.28 15.44 5.45
N LYS A 16 4.89 16.66 5.09
CA LYS A 16 4.34 17.62 6.06
C LYS A 16 3.08 17.08 6.73
N ALA A 17 2.12 16.58 5.96
CA ALA A 17 0.86 16.07 6.50
C ALA A 17 1.08 14.86 7.42
N LEU A 18 2.00 13.95 7.07
CA LEU A 18 2.37 12.82 7.91
C LEU A 18 3.06 13.24 9.21
N THR A 19 3.96 14.22 9.14
CA THR A 19 4.65 14.76 10.30
C THR A 19 3.67 15.43 11.26
N ASP A 20 2.78 16.27 10.75
CA ASP A 20 1.73 16.94 11.54
C ASP A 20 0.78 15.90 12.19
N ALA A 21 0.47 14.81 11.48
CA ALA A 21 -0.36 13.72 12.00
C ALA A 21 0.34 12.90 13.10
N ARG A 22 1.66 12.72 13.00
CA ARG A 22 2.46 11.89 13.92
C ARG A 22 2.27 12.33 15.38
N ASP A 23 2.27 13.64 15.62
CA ASP A 23 2.12 14.22 16.95
C ASP A 23 0.72 14.00 17.54
N SER A 24 -0.30 13.92 16.68
CA SER A 24 -1.70 13.76 17.08
C SER A 24 -2.08 12.32 17.44
N TRP A 25 -1.33 11.33 16.93
CA TRP A 25 -1.71 9.91 17.00
C TRP A 25 -0.75 9.02 17.77
N VAL A 26 0.21 9.60 18.50
CA VAL A 26 1.30 8.90 19.19
C VAL A 26 0.85 7.73 20.08
N GLN A 27 -0.38 7.77 20.61
CA GLN A 27 -0.95 6.75 21.50
C GLN A 27 -1.57 5.55 20.77
N ARG A 28 -1.55 5.50 19.43
CA ARG A 28 -2.14 4.42 18.63
C ARG A 28 -1.06 3.69 17.83
N PRO A 29 -0.47 2.59 18.34
CA PRO A 29 0.70 1.94 17.75
C PRO A 29 0.57 1.63 16.25
N THR A 30 -0.57 1.10 15.81
CA THR A 30 -0.79 0.77 14.39
C THR A 30 -0.84 2.01 13.50
N ILE A 31 -1.44 3.11 13.97
CA ILE A 31 -1.48 4.37 13.20
C ILE A 31 -0.10 5.02 13.18
N SER A 32 0.59 5.04 14.32
CA SER A 32 1.96 5.55 14.40
C SER A 32 2.92 4.75 13.50
N LEU A 33 2.79 3.41 13.48
CA LEU A 33 3.55 2.54 12.57
C LEU A 33 3.28 2.89 11.11
N MET A 34 2.02 3.05 10.73
CA MET A 34 1.65 3.44 9.37
C MET A 34 2.30 4.78 8.97
N ILE A 35 2.20 5.79 9.84
CA ILE A 35 2.80 7.11 9.58
C ILE A 35 4.32 6.98 9.41
N ASP A 36 4.98 6.28 10.32
CA ASP A 36 6.43 6.10 10.30
C ASP A 36 6.90 5.30 9.07
N ASN A 37 6.14 4.28 8.63
CA ASN A 37 6.43 3.54 7.40
C ASN A 37 6.39 4.45 6.16
N TYR A 38 5.35 5.26 6.01
CA TYR A 38 5.24 6.19 4.89
C TYR A 38 6.32 7.27 4.92
N LEU A 39 6.63 7.83 6.10
CA LEU A 39 7.73 8.78 6.26
C LEU A 39 9.07 8.15 5.89
N ALA A 40 9.35 6.93 6.38
CA ALA A 40 10.57 6.21 6.05
C ALA A 40 10.74 6.02 4.54
N TRP A 41 9.68 5.59 3.86
CA TRP A 41 9.70 5.45 2.40
C TRP A 41 9.91 6.80 1.69
N LEU A 42 9.10 7.82 1.98
CA LEU A 42 9.21 9.14 1.32
C LEU A 42 10.57 9.82 1.56
N TYR A 43 11.13 9.70 2.75
CA TYR A 43 12.47 10.23 3.04
C TYR A 43 13.56 9.50 2.26
N ARG A 44 13.42 8.20 2.00
CA ARG A 44 14.37 7.47 1.11
C ARG A 44 14.26 7.93 -0.33
N GLU A 45 13.03 8.04 -0.85
CA GLU A 45 12.78 8.51 -2.22
C GLU A 45 13.35 9.91 -2.47
N THR A 46 13.36 10.77 -1.45
CA THR A 46 13.91 12.13 -1.52
C THR A 46 15.38 12.25 -1.08
N GLY A 47 16.06 11.12 -0.81
CA GLY A 47 17.48 11.10 -0.43
C GLY A 47 17.78 11.56 1.01
N GLN A 48 16.76 11.78 1.85
CA GLN A 48 16.87 12.20 3.24
C GLN A 48 17.15 11.02 4.18
N GLN A 49 18.28 10.34 3.97
CA GLN A 49 18.58 9.05 4.62
C GLN A 49 18.56 9.09 6.16
N ALA A 50 19.04 10.16 6.78
CA ALA A 50 19.02 10.30 8.23
C ALA A 50 17.58 10.35 8.80
N MET A 51 16.68 11.07 8.11
CA MET A 51 15.27 11.16 8.51
C MET A 51 14.55 9.83 8.26
N ALA A 52 14.88 9.14 7.17
CA ALA A 52 14.35 7.81 6.90
C ALA A 52 14.71 6.82 8.01
N GLU A 53 15.97 6.80 8.46
CA GLU A 53 16.41 5.91 9.53
C GLU A 53 15.73 6.26 10.87
N GLN A 54 15.54 7.54 11.17
CA GLN A 54 14.78 7.95 12.37
C GLN A 54 13.32 7.48 12.32
N ALA A 55 12.66 7.60 11.16
CA ALA A 55 11.31 7.09 10.97
C ALA A 55 11.27 5.56 11.13
N LEU A 56 12.23 4.83 10.57
CA LEU A 56 12.33 3.37 10.73
C LEU A 56 12.56 2.92 12.17
N GLN A 57 13.40 3.62 12.93
CA GLN A 57 13.59 3.31 14.35
C GLN A 57 12.29 3.47 15.14
N SER A 58 11.51 4.50 14.84
CA SER A 58 10.18 4.71 15.41
C SER A 58 9.19 3.63 14.98
N ALA A 59 9.17 3.27 13.69
CA ALA A 59 8.35 2.19 13.14
C ALA A 59 8.62 0.86 13.87
N ARG A 60 9.90 0.48 14.01
CA ARG A 60 10.31 -0.73 14.75
C ARG A 60 9.82 -0.74 16.20
N LYS A 61 9.89 0.42 16.87
CA LYS A 61 9.38 0.56 18.25
C LYS A 61 7.87 0.34 18.29
N ASN A 62 7.12 0.97 17.39
CA ASN A 62 5.67 0.83 17.30
C ASN A 62 5.25 -0.59 16.95
N ALA A 63 5.96 -1.25 16.02
CA ALA A 63 5.71 -2.64 15.64
C ALA A 63 5.81 -3.63 16.82
N ARG A 64 6.75 -3.41 17.75
CA ARG A 64 6.89 -4.24 18.96
C ARG A 64 5.73 -4.06 19.95
N SER A 65 5.03 -2.93 19.89
CA SER A 65 3.88 -2.62 20.75
C SER A 65 2.54 -3.10 20.17
N ILE A 66 2.53 -3.59 18.92
CA ILE A 66 1.32 -4.13 18.28
C ILE A 66 1.07 -5.57 18.78
N SER A 67 0.09 -5.71 19.67
CA SER A 67 -0.41 -7.01 20.14
C SER A 67 -1.54 -7.55 19.26
N ASP A 68 -2.30 -6.68 18.59
CA ASP A 68 -3.37 -7.09 17.71
C ASP A 68 -2.82 -7.69 16.40
N LYS A 69 -3.57 -8.63 15.82
CA LYS A 69 -3.28 -9.26 14.54
C LYS A 69 -4.39 -8.99 13.53
N GLY A 70 -5.00 -7.80 13.62
CA GLY A 70 -5.99 -7.36 12.64
C GLY A 70 -5.34 -7.10 11.28
N THR A 71 -6.15 -7.13 10.22
CA THR A 71 -5.72 -6.92 8.82
C THR A 71 -4.85 -5.67 8.67
N THR A 72 -5.26 -4.54 9.26
CA THR A 72 -4.50 -3.28 9.19
C THR A 72 -3.12 -3.42 9.82
N SER A 73 -3.04 -4.00 11.01
CA SER A 73 -1.77 -4.17 11.73
C SER A 73 -0.82 -5.13 11.00
N LEU A 74 -1.34 -6.23 10.45
CA LEU A 74 -0.57 -7.15 9.62
C LEU A 74 -0.02 -6.47 8.36
N MET A 75 -0.83 -5.65 7.69
CA MET A 75 -0.40 -4.88 6.52
C MET A 75 0.70 -3.86 6.87
N GLN A 76 0.62 -3.21 8.04
CA GLN A 76 1.68 -2.29 8.46
C GLN A 76 2.98 -3.00 8.83
N LEU A 77 2.90 -4.21 9.41
CA LEU A 77 4.06 -5.06 9.64
C LEU A 77 4.68 -5.56 8.32
N MET A 78 3.83 -5.90 7.34
CA MET A 78 4.25 -6.24 5.98
C MET A 78 5.02 -5.10 5.32
N MET A 79 4.50 -3.87 5.40
CA MET A 79 5.14 -2.68 4.82
C MET A 79 6.48 -2.38 5.50
N LEU A 80 6.57 -2.50 6.83
CA LEU A 80 7.84 -2.34 7.54
C LEU A 80 8.88 -3.35 7.02
N ALA A 81 8.53 -4.63 6.95
CA ALA A 81 9.40 -5.67 6.42
C ALA A 81 9.86 -5.38 4.99
N ALA A 82 8.95 -4.89 4.13
CA ALA A 82 9.27 -4.52 2.75
C ALA A 82 10.29 -3.37 2.69
N ILE A 83 10.11 -2.31 3.49
CA ILE A 83 11.06 -1.20 3.56
C ILE A 83 12.42 -1.68 4.11
N GLU A 84 12.44 -2.63 5.03
CA GLU A 84 13.68 -3.20 5.57
C GLU A 84 14.37 -4.19 4.61
N GLY A 85 13.71 -4.58 3.52
CA GLY A 85 14.22 -5.58 2.58
C GLY A 85 14.07 -7.03 3.06
N ASP A 86 13.29 -7.27 4.11
CA ASP A 86 13.01 -8.61 4.63
C ASP A 86 11.88 -9.28 3.82
N THR A 87 12.25 -9.84 2.67
CA THR A 87 11.30 -10.46 1.74
C THR A 87 10.59 -11.69 2.33
N GLU A 88 11.19 -12.39 3.29
CA GLU A 88 10.54 -13.54 3.95
C GLU A 88 9.42 -13.04 4.87
N ALA A 89 9.71 -12.04 5.72
CA ALA A 89 8.71 -11.43 6.56
C ALA A 89 7.61 -10.72 5.75
N THR A 90 7.96 -10.06 4.63
CA THR A 90 6.96 -9.47 3.73
C THR A 90 5.97 -10.51 3.23
N ARG A 91 6.43 -11.67 2.73
CA ARG A 91 5.53 -12.76 2.29
C ARG A 91 4.65 -13.25 3.43
N ARG A 92 5.27 -13.57 4.57
CA ARG A 92 4.55 -14.08 5.73
C ARG A 92 3.43 -13.13 6.18
N PHE A 93 3.72 -11.84 6.29
CA PHE A 93 2.70 -10.85 6.68
C PHE A 93 1.69 -10.58 5.57
N GLY A 94 2.08 -10.67 4.30
CA GLY A 94 1.15 -10.59 3.16
C GLY A 94 0.12 -11.72 3.19
N ASP A 95 0.56 -12.97 3.36
CA ASP A 95 -0.33 -14.13 3.49
C ASP A 95 -1.30 -13.99 4.67
N LEU A 96 -0.77 -13.56 5.83
CA LEU A 96 -1.61 -13.30 7.01
C LEU A 96 -2.60 -12.16 6.78
N THR A 97 -2.19 -11.10 6.08
CA THR A 97 -3.07 -9.98 5.74
C THR A 97 -4.23 -10.45 4.87
N ILE A 98 -3.93 -11.21 3.80
CA ILE A 98 -4.93 -11.78 2.90
C ILE A 98 -5.89 -12.70 3.66
N ALA A 99 -5.37 -13.59 4.51
CA ALA A 99 -6.19 -14.51 5.31
C ALA A 99 -7.07 -13.80 6.34
N ALA A 100 -6.62 -12.65 6.85
CA ALA A 100 -7.35 -11.86 7.86
C ALA A 100 -8.27 -10.79 7.25
N MET A 101 -8.39 -10.69 5.92
CA MET A 101 -9.22 -9.66 5.29
C MET A 101 -10.69 -9.80 5.70
N PRO A 102 -11.42 -8.67 5.87
CA PRO A 102 -12.84 -8.73 6.11
C PRO A 102 -13.57 -9.28 4.88
N ASN A 103 -14.67 -10.00 5.12
CA ASN A 103 -15.55 -10.50 4.07
C ASN A 103 -16.49 -9.40 3.54
N ASP A 104 -15.92 -8.29 3.10
CA ASP A 104 -16.63 -7.21 2.44
C ASP A 104 -15.89 -6.75 1.17
N ALA A 105 -16.64 -6.64 0.07
CA ALA A 105 -16.10 -6.39 -1.27
C ALA A 105 -15.29 -5.09 -1.37
N TRP A 106 -15.64 -4.07 -0.59
CA TRP A 106 -14.97 -2.77 -0.66
C TRP A 106 -13.61 -2.77 0.06
N ARG A 107 -13.57 -3.21 1.32
CA ARG A 107 -12.33 -3.19 2.10
C ARG A 107 -11.38 -4.28 1.64
N SER A 108 -11.89 -5.44 1.20
CA SER A 108 -11.05 -6.51 0.65
C SER A 108 -10.28 -6.05 -0.59
N THR A 109 -10.89 -5.29 -1.52
CA THR A 109 -10.16 -4.78 -2.70
C THR A 109 -9.09 -3.75 -2.32
N GLU A 110 -9.35 -2.92 -1.30
CA GLU A 110 -8.32 -2.01 -0.78
C GLU A 110 -7.13 -2.75 -0.20
N TYR A 111 -7.37 -3.77 0.63
CA TYR A 111 -6.30 -4.57 1.22
C TYR A 111 -5.52 -5.35 0.17
N LEU A 112 -6.19 -5.92 -0.85
CA LEU A 112 -5.50 -6.57 -1.97
C LEU A 112 -4.63 -5.58 -2.75
N HIS A 113 -5.15 -4.40 -3.07
CA HIS A 113 -4.37 -3.37 -3.77
C HIS A 113 -3.12 -2.98 -2.99
N ARG A 114 -3.28 -2.63 -1.70
CA ARG A 114 -2.15 -2.25 -0.84
C ARG A 114 -1.15 -3.41 -0.66
N THR A 115 -1.63 -4.64 -0.52
CA THR A 115 -0.76 -5.83 -0.41
C THR A 115 0.06 -6.03 -1.68
N GLY A 116 -0.57 -5.94 -2.85
CA GLY A 116 0.12 -5.99 -4.14
C GLY A 116 1.17 -4.88 -4.29
N ALA A 117 0.83 -3.66 -3.92
CA ALA A 117 1.75 -2.52 -3.93
C ALA A 117 2.96 -2.71 -2.98
N ILE A 118 2.74 -3.26 -1.78
CA ILE A 118 3.83 -3.57 -0.84
C ILE A 118 4.72 -4.70 -1.39
N TYR A 119 4.16 -5.69 -2.08
CA TYR A 119 4.97 -6.69 -2.78
C TYR A 119 5.85 -6.06 -3.86
N VAL A 120 5.34 -5.05 -4.60
CA VAL A 120 6.17 -4.29 -5.54
C VAL A 120 7.33 -3.60 -4.84
N LEU A 121 7.05 -2.92 -3.72
CA LEU A 121 8.07 -2.25 -2.90
C LEU A 121 9.16 -3.23 -2.44
N ALA A 122 8.80 -4.47 -2.09
CA ALA A 122 9.73 -5.51 -1.65
C ALA A 122 10.48 -6.24 -2.79
N GLY A 123 10.21 -5.91 -4.06
CA GLY A 123 10.80 -6.62 -5.20
C GLY A 123 10.14 -7.98 -5.51
N LEU A 124 9.00 -8.29 -4.87
CA LEU A 124 8.27 -9.56 -4.97
C LEU A 124 7.25 -9.53 -6.12
N MET A 125 7.78 -9.52 -7.35
CA MET A 125 6.96 -9.23 -8.55
C MET A 125 5.88 -10.28 -8.82
N ASP A 126 6.16 -11.57 -8.64
CA ASP A 126 5.18 -12.61 -8.96
C ASP A 126 4.02 -12.59 -7.98
N GLU A 127 4.30 -12.40 -6.69
CA GLU A 127 3.31 -12.19 -5.65
C GLU A 127 2.52 -10.90 -5.87
N ALA A 128 3.19 -9.82 -6.27
CA ALA A 128 2.53 -8.56 -6.62
C ALA A 128 1.52 -8.74 -7.77
N PHE A 129 1.94 -9.34 -8.88
CA PHE A 129 1.05 -9.57 -10.02
C PHE A 129 -0.10 -10.51 -9.68
N SER A 130 0.18 -11.62 -9.00
CA SER A 130 -0.87 -12.54 -8.55
C SER A 130 -1.91 -11.85 -7.67
N THR A 131 -1.47 -10.97 -6.76
CA THR A 131 -2.37 -10.25 -5.84
C THR A 131 -3.19 -9.21 -6.59
N LEU A 132 -2.57 -8.37 -7.42
CA LEU A 132 -3.25 -7.32 -8.17
C LEU A 132 -4.23 -7.90 -9.21
N GLU A 133 -3.89 -9.01 -9.86
CA GLU A 133 -4.77 -9.68 -10.84
C GLU A 133 -6.04 -10.29 -10.22
N SER A 134 -6.04 -10.56 -8.92
CA SER A 134 -7.20 -11.10 -8.19
C SER A 134 -8.26 -10.05 -7.83
N ILE A 135 -7.96 -8.76 -8.01
CA ILE A 135 -8.87 -7.67 -7.66
C ILE A 135 -10.04 -7.65 -8.66
N PRO A 136 -11.30 -7.70 -8.21
CA PRO A 136 -12.46 -7.42 -9.05
C PRO A 136 -12.56 -5.91 -9.34
N TYR A 137 -12.06 -5.46 -10.49
CA TYR A 137 -12.01 -4.03 -10.82
C TYR A 137 -13.38 -3.44 -11.21
N ASP A 138 -14.34 -4.28 -11.59
CA ASP A 138 -15.72 -3.90 -11.92
C ASP A 138 -16.53 -3.43 -10.70
N GLN A 139 -16.10 -3.73 -9.48
CA GLN A 139 -16.82 -3.38 -8.25
C GLN A 139 -16.63 -1.93 -7.81
N SER A 140 -15.59 -1.24 -8.29
CA SER A 140 -15.34 0.17 -7.97
C SER A 140 -14.38 0.81 -8.97
N TYR A 141 -14.74 1.98 -9.50
CA TYR A 141 -13.86 2.79 -10.34
C TYR A 141 -12.57 3.19 -9.61
N ASP A 142 -12.63 3.29 -8.27
CA ASP A 142 -11.47 3.60 -7.44
C ASP A 142 -10.38 2.51 -7.54
N ASN A 143 -10.74 1.25 -7.78
CA ASN A 143 -9.77 0.17 -7.95
C ASN A 143 -8.92 0.41 -9.22
N LEU A 144 -9.53 0.89 -10.30
CA LEU A 144 -8.80 1.25 -11.53
C LEU A 144 -7.93 2.48 -11.31
N LEU A 145 -8.46 3.53 -10.67
CA LEU A 145 -7.69 4.75 -10.38
C LEU A 145 -6.44 4.46 -9.53
N ARG A 146 -6.55 3.57 -8.55
CA ARG A 146 -5.41 3.18 -7.71
C ARG A 146 -4.28 2.53 -8.51
N LEU A 147 -4.57 1.74 -9.56
CA LEU A 147 -3.53 1.20 -10.43
C LEU A 147 -2.72 2.31 -11.11
N ASP A 148 -3.40 3.36 -11.56
CA ASP A 148 -2.79 4.46 -12.32
C ASP A 148 -2.08 5.49 -11.41
N LEU A 149 -2.53 5.65 -10.16
CA LEU A 149 -2.06 6.70 -9.25
C LEU A 149 -1.14 6.24 -8.12
N ASP A 150 -1.13 4.94 -7.77
CA ASP A 150 -0.33 4.47 -6.64
C ASP A 150 1.19 4.60 -6.94
N PRO A 151 1.94 5.39 -6.14
CA PRO A 151 3.35 5.62 -6.39
C PRO A 151 4.22 4.37 -6.20
N PHE A 152 3.80 3.38 -5.40
CA PHE A 152 4.54 2.11 -5.29
C PHE A 152 4.54 1.34 -6.60
N LEU A 153 3.56 1.59 -7.47
CA LEU A 153 3.45 0.95 -8.79
C LEU A 153 4.18 1.74 -9.89
N ASN A 154 4.82 2.87 -9.57
CA ASN A 154 5.53 3.68 -10.57
C ASN A 154 6.64 2.90 -11.29
N GLY A 155 7.33 2.01 -10.58
CA GLY A 155 8.34 1.14 -11.18
C GLY A 155 7.79 0.17 -12.24
N LEU A 156 6.49 -0.11 -12.22
CA LEU A 156 5.84 -1.04 -13.14
C LEU A 156 5.28 -0.38 -14.41
N ARG A 157 5.34 0.94 -14.55
CA ARG A 157 4.65 1.66 -15.65
C ARG A 157 5.10 1.22 -17.04
N ASN A 158 6.32 0.70 -17.16
CA ASN A 158 6.90 0.17 -18.39
C ASN A 158 6.93 -1.37 -18.45
N ASP A 159 6.39 -2.09 -17.45
CA ASP A 159 6.31 -3.56 -17.46
C ASP A 159 5.12 -4.00 -18.33
N PRO A 160 5.32 -4.84 -19.37
CA PRO A 160 4.24 -5.33 -20.23
C PRO A 160 3.14 -6.08 -19.49
N ARG A 161 3.47 -6.77 -18.38
CA ARG A 161 2.47 -7.46 -17.53
C ARG A 161 1.57 -6.44 -16.85
N PHE A 162 2.13 -5.30 -16.43
CA PHE A 162 1.36 -4.23 -15.80
C PHE A 162 0.47 -3.50 -16.80
N GLU A 163 0.93 -3.28 -18.02
CA GLU A 163 0.07 -2.77 -19.10
C GLU A 163 -1.11 -3.72 -19.37
N LYS A 164 -0.85 -5.02 -19.47
CA LYS A 164 -1.89 -6.04 -19.65
C LYS A 164 -2.90 -6.04 -18.50
N LEU A 165 -2.44 -5.94 -17.25
CA LEU A 165 -3.28 -5.84 -16.06
C LEU A 165 -4.20 -4.60 -16.14
N ARG A 166 -3.65 -3.41 -16.46
CA ARG A 166 -4.44 -2.18 -16.59
C ARG A 166 -5.48 -2.27 -17.69
N ASN A 167 -5.13 -2.85 -18.84
CA ASN A 167 -6.07 -3.03 -19.94
C ASN A 167 -7.21 -4.00 -19.56
N LYS A 168 -6.89 -5.09 -18.86
CA LYS A 168 -7.90 -6.01 -18.31
C LYS A 168 -8.82 -5.32 -17.30
N ALA A 169 -8.26 -4.57 -16.36
CA ALA A 169 -9.02 -3.82 -15.36
C ALA A 169 -9.97 -2.80 -16.01
N ARG A 170 -9.50 -2.07 -17.02
CA ARG A 170 -10.32 -1.11 -17.78
C ARG A 170 -11.47 -1.78 -18.51
N ALA A 171 -11.21 -2.90 -19.19
CA ALA A 171 -12.25 -3.67 -19.88
C ALA A 171 -13.35 -4.19 -18.92
N GLN A 172 -12.98 -4.58 -17.69
CA GLN A 172 -13.96 -4.98 -16.66
C GLN A 172 -14.86 -3.81 -16.27
N VAL A 173 -14.28 -2.63 -16.01
CA VAL A 173 -15.03 -1.41 -15.67
C VAL A 173 -15.95 -0.98 -16.82
N ASP A 174 -15.44 -0.95 -18.05
CA ASP A 174 -16.23 -0.56 -19.23
C ASP A 174 -17.42 -1.49 -19.46
N ALA A 175 -17.22 -2.80 -19.27
CA ALA A 175 -18.30 -3.78 -19.36
C ALA A 175 -19.37 -3.58 -18.29
N ALA A 176 -18.96 -3.27 -17.04
CA ALA A 176 -19.88 -2.99 -15.95
C ALA A 176 -20.71 -1.72 -16.20
N LEU A 177 -20.08 -0.64 -16.69
CA LEU A 177 -20.78 0.60 -17.06
C LEU A 177 -21.75 0.41 -18.22
N ALA A 178 -21.39 -0.39 -19.22
CA ALA A 178 -22.29 -0.73 -20.32
C ALA A 178 -23.51 -1.54 -19.87
N ALA A 179 -23.36 -2.36 -18.83
CA ALA A 179 -24.45 -3.16 -18.27
C ALA A 179 -25.45 -2.34 -17.44
N THR A 180 -25.01 -1.24 -16.80
CA THR A 180 -25.89 -0.36 -15.99
C THR A 180 -26.66 0.66 -16.81
N THR A 181 -26.34 0.83 -18.09
CA THR A 181 -26.98 1.82 -19.00
C THR A 181 -28.07 1.19 -19.90
N LYS A 182 -28.41 -0.09 -19.70
CA LYS A 182 -29.50 -0.82 -20.39
C LYS A 182 -30.70 -0.99 -19.48
#